data_AF-A0A6B2DTS9-F1
#
_entry.id   AF-A0A6B2DTS9-F1
#
_cell.length_a   1.000
_cell.length_b   1.000
_cell.length_c   1.000
_cell.angle_alpha   90.00
_cell.angle_beta   90.00
_cell.angle_gamma   90.00
#
_symmetry.space_group_name_H-M   'P 1'
#
loop_
_entity.id
_entity.type
_entity.pdbx_description
1 polymer ?
#
loop_
_entity_poly.entity_id
_entity_poly.type
_entity_poly.pdbx_seq_one_letter_code
_entity_poly.pdbx_strand_id
1 'polypeptide(L)'
;AALLESCAGAGIRVLVRPTSFYTRLLDETTHPSLLADAAARDEAFGLLHDDSTDDVRRALVAAELTDLWAGDVPMFTGEPGSADVWDTERNRLAGLLGTTPLASVRAKVAGMTTIDRRDQEWLISAALATRPDAETHAGSGVSDGILPSKTPEPAHLLSAACGVADAIIARACTAGGRVNWVGLELVDEKYWTVLPMGGGLGEGYPGVALFLAQLAELTGIDRYRDLAGKAISGLPSLVSALEADPELAEAAGPGGLLGLGGVAYAAARLARLLDRPDLLDLC
;
A
#
# COMPACT_ATOMS: atom_id res chain seq x y z
N ALA A 1 17.14 22.02 13.17
CA ALA A 1 18.45 21.34 13.14
C ALA A 1 18.91 20.97 14.54
N ALA A 2 19.19 21.93 15.44
CA ALA A 2 19.69 21.66 16.80
C ALA A 2 18.86 20.65 17.61
N LEU A 3 17.52 20.73 17.55
CA LEU A 3 16.62 19.79 18.24
C LEU A 3 16.73 18.34 17.70
N LEU A 4 16.96 18.17 16.40
CA LEU A 4 17.13 16.84 15.81
C LEU A 4 18.49 16.26 16.21
N GLU A 5 19.55 17.06 16.18
CA GLU A 5 20.89 16.61 16.62
C GLU A 5 20.92 16.19 18.08
N SER A 6 20.16 16.86 18.96
CA SER A 6 20.10 16.46 20.38
C SER A 6 19.50 15.06 20.59
N CYS A 7 18.79 14.52 19.60
CA CYS A 7 18.21 13.19 19.66
C CYS A 7 19.11 12.10 19.06
N ALA A 8 20.29 12.44 18.53
CA ALA A 8 21.12 11.48 17.79
C ALA A 8 21.52 10.25 18.62
N GLY A 9 21.79 10.42 19.92
CA GLY A 9 22.14 9.34 20.85
C GLY A 9 20.98 8.88 21.75
N ALA A 10 19.73 9.22 21.41
CA ALA A 10 18.58 8.73 22.19
C ALA A 10 18.34 7.25 21.89
N GLY A 11 18.21 6.42 22.93
CA GLY A 11 17.85 5.01 22.73
C GLY A 11 16.45 4.86 22.14
N ILE A 12 16.33 4.11 21.05
CA ILE A 12 15.05 3.81 20.39
C ILE A 12 14.81 2.30 20.32
N ARG A 13 13.53 1.90 20.32
CA ARG A 13 13.11 0.53 20.00
C ARG A 13 12.91 0.40 18.50
N VAL A 14 13.49 -0.64 17.91
CA VAL A 14 13.32 -0.98 16.49
C VAL A 14 12.30 -2.12 16.40
N LEU A 15 11.11 -1.82 15.88
CA LEU A 15 10.05 -2.82 15.69
C LEU A 15 10.16 -3.39 14.27
N VAL A 16 10.65 -4.63 14.19
CA VAL A 16 10.85 -5.32 12.90
C VAL A 16 9.63 -6.18 12.53
N ARG A 17 9.01 -6.79 13.54
CA ARG A 17 7.70 -7.45 13.44
C ARG A 17 6.77 -6.93 14.54
N PRO A 18 5.45 -6.99 14.33
CA PRO A 18 4.48 -6.68 15.37
C PRO A 18 4.69 -7.60 16.58
N THR A 19 4.60 -7.06 17.80
CA THR A 19 4.69 -7.89 19.02
C THR A 19 3.64 -9.01 19.05
N SER A 20 2.45 -8.77 18.48
CA SER A 20 1.38 -9.77 18.37
C SER A 20 1.78 -11.02 17.57
N PHE A 21 2.66 -10.86 16.58
CA PHE A 21 3.19 -11.98 15.80
C PHE A 21 4.00 -12.92 16.71
N TYR A 22 4.98 -12.38 17.45
CA TYR A 22 5.80 -13.18 18.35
C TYR A 22 5.00 -13.80 19.48
N THR A 23 4.06 -13.06 20.09
CA THR A 23 3.25 -13.61 21.18
C THR A 23 2.37 -14.76 20.71
N ARG A 24 1.83 -14.68 19.49
CA ARG A 24 1.05 -15.77 18.90
C ARG A 24 1.92 -16.98 18.58
N LEU A 25 3.10 -16.74 18.01
CA LEU A 25 4.05 -17.81 17.71
C LEU A 25 4.53 -18.52 18.99
N LEU A 26 4.81 -17.77 20.06
CA LEU A 26 5.12 -18.34 21.37
C LEU A 26 3.96 -19.18 21.92
N ASP A 27 2.73 -18.67 21.88
CA ASP A 27 1.56 -19.41 22.34
C ASP A 27 1.38 -20.73 21.57
N GLU A 28 1.39 -20.67 20.24
CA GLU A 28 1.26 -21.85 19.37
C GLU A 28 2.40 -22.86 19.60
N THR A 29 3.64 -22.40 19.79
CA THR A 29 4.81 -23.27 20.05
C THR A 29 4.91 -23.82 21.47
N THR A 30 4.01 -23.41 22.38
CA THR A 30 3.85 -24.02 23.71
C THR A 30 2.83 -25.15 23.75
N HIS A 31 2.27 -25.56 22.61
CA HIS A 31 1.41 -26.74 22.54
C HIS A 31 2.17 -28.02 22.96
N PRO A 32 1.56 -28.95 23.73
CA PRO A 32 2.24 -30.14 24.23
C PRO A 32 2.94 -30.99 23.17
N SER A 33 2.42 -31.04 21.93
CA SER A 33 3.05 -31.78 20.83
C SER A 33 4.38 -31.18 20.38
N LEU A 34 4.54 -29.85 20.48
CA LEU A 34 5.75 -29.13 20.11
C LEU A 34 6.71 -29.03 21.30
N LEU A 35 6.20 -28.97 22.53
CA LEU A 35 7.06 -29.03 23.73
C LEU A 35 7.70 -30.40 23.93
N ALA A 36 7.08 -31.47 23.42
CA ALA A 36 7.62 -32.82 23.50
C ALA A 36 8.77 -33.10 22.52
N ASP A 37 8.90 -32.29 21.45
CA ASP A 37 9.90 -32.47 20.39
C ASP A 37 10.53 -31.13 19.99
N ALA A 38 11.80 -30.95 20.36
CA ALA A 38 12.56 -29.74 20.06
C ALA A 38 12.72 -29.50 18.55
N ALA A 39 12.80 -30.54 17.73
CA ALA A 39 12.90 -30.39 16.28
C ALA A 39 11.60 -29.87 15.68
N ALA A 40 10.46 -30.39 16.15
CA ALA A 40 9.14 -29.91 15.73
C ALA A 40 8.91 -28.45 16.14
N ARG A 41 9.40 -28.04 17.33
CA ARG A 41 9.34 -26.64 17.77
C ARG A 41 10.25 -25.73 16.93
N ASP A 42 11.44 -26.20 16.57
CA ASP A 42 12.35 -25.47 15.68
C ASP A 42 11.74 -25.27 14.28
N GLU A 43 11.13 -26.32 13.73
CA GLU A 43 10.42 -26.28 12.45
C GLU A 43 9.27 -25.26 12.48
N ALA A 44 8.50 -25.20 13.58
CA ALA A 44 7.44 -24.22 13.75
C ALA A 44 7.97 -22.77 13.76
N PHE A 45 9.15 -22.52 14.34
CA PHE A 45 9.81 -21.22 14.25
C PHE A 45 10.39 -20.92 12.85
N GLY A 46 10.48 -21.92 11.97
CA GLY A 46 10.83 -21.75 10.56
C GLY A 46 9.99 -20.71 9.82
N LEU A 47 8.77 -20.44 10.31
CA LEU A 47 7.90 -19.36 9.82
C LEU A 47 8.60 -17.99 9.80
N LEU A 48 9.57 -17.73 10.68
CA LEU A 48 10.35 -16.49 10.65
C LEU A 48 11.13 -16.32 9.36
N HIS A 49 11.69 -17.41 8.81
CA HIS A 49 12.38 -17.37 7.53
C HIS A 49 11.40 -17.10 6.39
N ASP A 50 10.23 -17.72 6.42
CA ASP A 50 9.20 -17.55 5.39
C ASP A 50 8.62 -16.13 5.39
N ASP A 51 8.37 -15.53 6.56
CA ASP A 51 7.87 -14.15 6.71
C ASP A 51 8.98 -13.07 6.56
N SER A 52 10.21 -13.46 6.24
CA SER A 52 11.35 -12.54 6.05
C SER A 52 11.47 -12.04 4.61
N THR A 53 10.65 -11.05 4.27
CA THR A 53 10.58 -10.49 2.90
C THR A 53 11.75 -9.56 2.55
N ASP A 54 12.43 -8.98 3.54
CA ASP A 54 13.56 -8.06 3.35
C ASP A 54 14.85 -8.51 4.06
N ASP A 55 15.97 -7.90 3.68
CA ASP A 55 17.31 -8.26 4.20
C ASP A 55 17.45 -7.96 5.71
N VAL A 56 16.74 -6.95 6.23
CA VAL A 56 16.79 -6.59 7.65
C VAL A 56 16.16 -7.69 8.48
N ARG A 57 14.97 -8.15 8.08
CA ARG A 57 14.29 -9.30 8.72
C ARG A 57 15.15 -10.55 8.65
N ARG A 58 15.67 -10.90 7.45
CA ARG A 58 16.52 -12.08 7.26
C ARG A 58 17.74 -12.08 8.18
N ALA A 59 18.39 -10.93 8.35
CA ALA A 59 19.57 -10.80 9.20
C ALA A 59 19.25 -10.92 10.71
N LEU A 60 18.01 -10.68 11.13
CA LEU A 60 17.60 -10.72 12.52
C LEU A 60 17.03 -12.07 12.96
N VAL A 61 16.68 -12.96 12.03
CA VAL A 61 16.05 -14.25 12.36
C VAL A 61 16.85 -15.04 13.39
N ALA A 62 18.18 -15.05 13.31
CA ALA A 62 18.99 -15.78 14.29
C ALA A 62 18.80 -15.24 15.72
N ALA A 63 18.76 -13.91 15.89
CA ALA A 63 18.52 -13.28 17.18
C ALA A 63 17.06 -13.45 17.63
N GLU A 64 16.10 -13.36 16.70
CA GLU A 64 14.68 -13.65 16.97
C GLU A 64 14.52 -15.08 17.50
N LEU A 65 15.16 -16.07 16.87
CA LEU A 65 15.13 -17.47 17.30
C LEU A 65 15.72 -17.65 18.69
N THR A 66 16.85 -17.01 19.00
CA THR A 66 17.47 -17.08 20.33
C THR A 66 16.50 -16.61 21.43
N ASP A 67 15.88 -15.44 21.25
CA ASP A 67 14.93 -14.90 22.22
C ASP A 67 13.67 -15.77 22.34
N LEU A 68 13.13 -16.26 21.21
CA LEU A 68 11.94 -17.14 21.22
C LEU A 68 12.20 -18.51 21.87
N TRP A 69 13.39 -19.07 21.69
CA TRP A 69 13.80 -20.30 22.36
C TRP A 69 13.93 -20.11 23.88
N ALA A 70 14.32 -18.92 24.33
CA ALA A 70 14.28 -18.52 25.74
C ALA A 70 12.85 -18.25 26.26
N GLY A 71 11.86 -18.17 25.36
CA GLY A 71 10.47 -17.86 25.68
C GLY A 71 10.17 -16.36 25.76
N ASP A 72 11.10 -15.53 25.30
CA ASP A 72 10.99 -14.08 25.32
C ASP A 72 10.50 -13.54 23.97
N VAL A 73 9.89 -12.35 24.00
CA VAL A 73 9.55 -11.60 22.78
C VAL A 73 10.79 -10.87 22.29
N PRO A 74 11.26 -11.10 21.04
CA PRO A 74 12.44 -10.45 20.51
C PRO A 74 12.41 -8.92 20.64
N MET A 75 13.54 -8.36 21.06
CA MET A 75 13.69 -6.92 21.27
C MET A 75 14.94 -6.40 20.57
N PHE A 76 14.74 -5.39 19.72
CA PHE A 76 15.83 -4.70 19.04
C PHE A 76 15.86 -3.22 19.42
N THR A 77 17.07 -2.71 19.60
CA THR A 77 17.31 -1.32 19.97
C THR A 77 18.26 -0.64 18.98
N GLY A 78 18.27 0.69 18.98
CA GLY A 78 19.13 1.48 18.13
C GLY A 78 19.25 2.91 18.62
N GLU A 79 19.92 3.73 17.82
CA GLU A 79 20.08 5.16 18.04
C GLU A 79 19.77 5.90 16.74
N PRO A 80 19.08 7.05 16.75
CA PRO A 80 18.78 7.80 15.54
C PRO A 80 20.02 8.19 14.73
N GLY A 81 21.14 8.44 15.39
CA GLY A 81 22.41 8.81 14.76
C GLY A 81 23.17 7.64 14.12
N SER A 82 22.76 6.40 14.35
CA SER A 82 23.42 5.20 13.83
C SER A 82 22.47 4.40 12.91
N ALA A 83 23.05 3.64 11.97
CA ALA A 83 22.32 2.65 11.18
C ALA A 83 22.43 1.24 11.77
N ASP A 84 23.09 1.11 12.92
CA ASP A 84 23.28 -0.16 13.61
C ASP A 84 22.04 -0.50 14.45
N VAL A 85 21.86 -1.81 14.67
CA VAL A 85 20.85 -2.36 15.56
C VAL A 85 21.53 -3.25 16.59
N TRP A 86 20.97 -3.30 17.79
CA TRP A 86 21.42 -4.18 18.86
C TRP A 86 20.30 -5.13 19.28
N ASP A 87 20.64 -6.39 19.48
CA ASP A 87 19.74 -7.40 20.06
C ASP A 87 19.67 -7.31 21.60
N THR A 88 18.90 -8.20 22.21
CA THR A 88 18.71 -8.32 23.65
C THR A 88 20.03 -8.58 24.40
N GLU A 89 20.98 -9.28 23.78
CA GLU A 89 22.31 -9.58 24.33
C GLU A 89 23.34 -8.45 24.11
N ARG A 90 22.94 -7.36 23.44
CA ARG A 90 23.79 -6.24 23.00
C ARG A 90 24.81 -6.61 21.93
N ASN A 91 24.59 -7.69 21.19
CA ASN A 91 25.35 -7.93 19.96
C ASN A 91 24.96 -6.87 18.93
N ARG A 92 25.98 -6.29 18.27
CA ARG A 92 25.80 -5.21 17.30
C ARG A 92 25.66 -5.77 15.89
N LEU A 93 24.53 -5.50 15.26
CA LEU A 93 24.29 -5.69 13.83
C LEU A 93 24.62 -4.39 13.09
N ALA A 94 25.85 -4.29 12.60
CA ALA A 94 26.38 -3.06 12.03
C ALA A 94 25.76 -2.70 10.67
N GLY A 95 25.33 -1.43 10.52
CA GLY A 95 24.81 -0.88 9.27
C GLY A 95 23.51 -1.50 8.76
N LEU A 96 22.80 -2.26 9.60
CA LEU A 96 21.63 -3.04 9.21
C LEU A 96 20.53 -2.21 8.55
N LEU A 97 20.29 -0.99 9.04
CA LEU A 97 19.22 -0.12 8.52
C LEU A 97 19.57 0.54 7.18
N GLY A 98 20.83 0.48 6.74
CA GLY A 98 21.36 1.13 5.54
C GLY A 98 21.45 2.67 5.62
N THR A 99 20.46 3.33 6.21
CA THR A 99 20.42 4.78 6.45
C THR A 99 20.08 5.05 7.91
N THR A 100 20.66 6.10 8.51
CA THR A 100 20.37 6.43 9.91
C THR A 100 18.93 6.96 10.05
N PRO A 101 18.18 6.61 11.10
CA PRO A 101 16.83 7.13 11.32
C PRO A 101 16.79 8.67 11.35
N LEU A 102 17.83 9.30 11.90
CA LEU A 102 17.94 10.76 11.94
C LEU A 102 18.07 11.37 10.54
N ALA A 103 18.80 10.73 9.63
CA ALA A 103 18.89 11.19 8.24
C ALA A 103 17.53 11.08 7.53
N SER A 104 16.79 9.99 7.75
CA SER A 104 15.44 9.80 7.22
C SER A 104 14.46 10.85 7.75
N VAL A 105 14.48 11.14 9.05
CA VAL A 105 13.66 12.21 9.66
C VAL A 105 14.02 13.57 9.08
N ARG A 106 15.31 13.87 8.91
CA ARG A 106 15.76 15.14 8.31
C ARG A 106 15.26 15.29 6.88
N ALA A 107 15.37 14.24 6.07
CA ALA A 107 14.88 14.23 4.70
C ALA A 107 13.37 14.45 4.65
N LYS A 108 12.60 13.78 5.53
CA LYS A 108 11.14 13.97 5.62
C LYS A 108 10.77 15.40 6.02
N VAL A 109 11.41 15.96 7.04
CA VAL A 109 11.17 17.35 7.48
C VAL A 109 11.53 18.36 6.38
N ALA A 110 12.65 18.16 5.68
CA ALA A 110 13.04 19.02 4.57
C ALA A 110 12.08 18.95 3.38
N GLY A 111 11.40 17.82 3.19
CA GLY A 111 10.38 17.62 2.16
C GLY A 111 8.97 18.08 2.54
N MET A 112 8.74 18.60 3.73
CA MET A 112 7.41 19.07 4.15
C MET A 112 7.02 20.35 3.40
N THR A 113 5.98 20.24 2.57
CA THR A 113 5.43 21.34 1.76
C THR A 113 3.95 21.55 2.06
N THR A 114 3.33 22.58 1.48
CA THR A 114 1.88 22.76 1.55
C THR A 114 1.10 21.66 0.84
N ILE A 115 1.71 20.99 -0.15
CA ILE A 115 1.14 19.82 -0.83
C ILE A 115 1.15 18.62 0.13
N ASP A 116 2.33 18.31 0.72
CA ASP A 116 2.45 17.24 1.72
C ASP A 116 1.48 17.47 2.90
N ARG A 117 1.33 18.72 3.38
CA ARG A 117 0.35 19.06 4.42
C ARG A 117 -1.08 18.70 4.01
N ARG A 118 -1.51 19.07 2.80
CA ARG A 118 -2.87 18.76 2.30
C ARG A 118 -3.09 17.25 2.18
N ASP A 119 -2.07 16.52 1.75
CA ASP A 119 -2.15 15.06 1.65
C ASP A 119 -2.28 14.42 3.04
N GLN A 120 -1.51 14.90 4.02
CA GLN A 120 -1.65 14.46 5.42
C GLN A 120 -3.01 14.83 6.02
N GLU A 121 -3.51 16.05 5.80
CA GLU A 121 -4.84 16.48 6.23
C GLU A 121 -5.94 15.59 5.63
N TRP A 122 -5.81 15.22 4.35
CA TRP A 122 -6.73 14.29 3.69
C TRP A 122 -6.64 12.89 4.31
N LEU A 123 -5.44 12.35 4.52
CA LEU A 123 -5.25 11.02 5.15
C LEU A 123 -5.91 10.96 6.54
N ILE A 124 -5.69 11.99 7.35
CA ILE A 124 -6.28 12.10 8.69
C ILE A 124 -7.81 12.17 8.59
N SER A 125 -8.34 13.02 7.70
CA SER A 125 -9.78 13.17 7.53
C SER A 125 -10.43 11.88 7.04
N ALA A 126 -9.81 11.22 6.07
CA ALA A 126 -10.25 9.94 5.53
C ALA A 126 -10.26 8.86 6.61
N ALA A 127 -9.18 8.69 7.37
CA ALA A 127 -9.10 7.71 8.46
C ALA A 127 -10.12 7.96 9.58
N LEU A 128 -10.49 9.22 9.84
CA LEU A 128 -11.56 9.55 10.78
C LEU A 128 -12.95 9.26 10.20
N ALA A 129 -13.15 9.48 8.90
CA ALA A 129 -14.40 9.22 8.21
C ALA A 129 -14.71 7.73 8.05
N THR A 130 -13.68 6.86 8.03
CA THR A 130 -13.87 5.41 7.94
C THR A 130 -14.23 4.74 9.28
N ARG A 131 -14.33 5.51 10.37
CA ARG A 131 -14.74 4.96 11.66
C ARG A 131 -16.19 4.48 11.56
N PRO A 132 -16.51 3.28 12.10
CA PRO A 132 -17.85 2.75 12.06
C PRO A 132 -18.75 3.56 13.01
N ASP A 133 -19.30 4.66 12.53
CA ASP A 133 -20.57 5.16 13.01
C ASP A 133 -21.68 4.44 12.26
N ALA A 134 -22.82 4.23 12.92
CA ALA A 134 -24.02 3.76 12.24
C ALA A 134 -24.34 4.75 11.12
N GLU A 135 -24.05 4.38 9.88
CA GLU A 135 -24.39 5.17 8.71
C GLU A 135 -25.91 5.30 8.63
N THR A 136 -26.42 6.34 9.28
CA THR A 136 -27.70 6.91 8.91
C THR A 136 -27.44 7.65 7.62
N HIS A 137 -27.54 6.93 6.50
CA HIS A 137 -27.83 7.57 5.22
C HIS A 137 -29.20 8.25 5.34
N ALA A 138 -29.24 9.41 6.01
CA ALA A 138 -30.30 10.36 5.81
C ALA A 138 -30.08 10.82 4.38
N GLY A 139 -30.82 10.23 3.43
CA GLY A 139 -30.89 10.77 2.09
C GLY A 139 -31.14 12.26 2.24
N SER A 140 -30.17 13.07 1.80
CA SER A 140 -30.40 14.50 1.62
C SER A 140 -31.71 14.57 0.87
N GLY A 141 -32.77 15.10 1.50
CA GLY A 141 -34.08 15.20 0.88
C GLY A 141 -33.86 15.68 -0.54
N VAL A 142 -34.46 15.00 -1.53
CA VAL A 142 -34.30 15.30 -2.94
C VAL A 142 -34.49 16.81 -3.09
N SER A 143 -33.39 17.56 -3.18
CA SER A 143 -33.49 18.90 -3.70
C SER A 143 -33.93 18.63 -5.12
N ASP A 144 -35.09 19.18 -5.50
CA ASP A 144 -35.47 19.28 -6.90
C ASP A 144 -34.31 20.01 -7.59
N GLY A 145 -33.36 19.21 -8.07
CA GLY A 145 -32.19 19.71 -8.74
C GLY A 145 -32.72 20.48 -9.92
N ILE A 146 -32.31 21.74 -10.05
CA ILE A 146 -32.56 22.51 -11.26
C ILE A 146 -31.90 21.70 -12.39
N LEU A 147 -32.70 20.88 -13.07
CA LEU A 147 -32.24 20.10 -14.20
C LEU A 147 -31.79 21.12 -15.25
N PRO A 148 -30.53 21.04 -15.73
CA PRO A 148 -30.07 21.93 -16.79
C PRO A 148 -31.06 21.82 -17.96
N SER A 149 -31.66 22.94 -18.35
CA SER A 149 -32.66 22.95 -19.44
C SER A 149 -32.04 22.69 -20.82
N LYS A 150 -30.71 22.60 -20.89
CA LYS A 150 -29.93 22.36 -22.10
C LYS A 150 -28.83 21.33 -21.84
N THR A 151 -28.62 20.45 -22.82
CA THR A 151 -27.46 19.57 -22.86
C THR A 151 -26.17 20.39 -22.84
N PRO A 152 -25.23 20.11 -21.92
CA PRO A 152 -23.95 20.81 -21.89
C PRO A 152 -23.18 20.64 -23.20
N GLU A 153 -22.46 21.68 -23.62
CA GLU A 153 -21.59 21.59 -24.78
C GLU A 153 -20.43 20.62 -24.51
N PRO A 154 -20.03 19.77 -25.48
CA PRO A 154 -18.94 18.80 -25.31
C PRO A 154 -17.63 19.42 -24.81
N ALA A 155 -17.31 20.64 -25.23
CA ALA A 155 -16.12 21.36 -24.79
C ALA A 155 -16.13 21.66 -23.29
N HIS A 156 -17.29 21.98 -22.71
CA HIS A 156 -17.42 22.19 -21.27
C HIS A 156 -17.24 20.89 -20.49
N LEU A 157 -17.76 19.76 -21.02
CA LEU A 157 -17.56 18.44 -20.40
C LEU A 157 -16.09 18.02 -20.43
N LEU A 158 -15.40 18.25 -21.56
CA LEU A 158 -13.96 17.98 -21.67
C LEU A 158 -13.14 18.87 -20.75
N SER A 159 -13.47 20.15 -20.62
CA SER A 159 -12.81 21.05 -19.68
C SER A 159 -12.99 20.58 -18.22
N ALA A 160 -14.19 20.13 -17.86
CA ALA A 160 -14.44 19.57 -16.52
C ALA A 160 -13.66 18.27 -16.31
N ALA A 161 -13.63 17.38 -17.30
CA ALA A 161 -12.87 16.13 -17.25
C ALA A 161 -11.36 16.39 -17.11
N CYS A 162 -10.81 17.39 -17.80
CA CYS A 162 -9.43 17.84 -17.62
C CYS A 162 -9.18 18.35 -16.19
N GLY A 163 -10.12 19.12 -15.61
CA GLY A 163 -10.02 19.55 -14.22
C GLY A 163 -9.96 18.38 -13.23
N VAL A 164 -10.79 17.35 -13.44
CA VAL A 164 -10.76 16.11 -12.65
C VAL A 164 -9.43 15.36 -12.85
N ALA A 165 -8.98 15.21 -14.09
CA ALA A 165 -7.72 14.54 -14.41
C ALA A 165 -6.52 15.25 -13.77
N ASP A 166 -6.49 16.58 -13.77
CA ASP A 166 -5.43 17.36 -13.15
C ASP A 166 -5.43 17.21 -11.63
N ALA A 167 -6.61 17.14 -11.00
CA ALA A 167 -6.73 16.83 -9.58
C ALA A 167 -6.24 15.40 -9.25
N ILE A 168 -6.55 14.42 -10.11
CA ILE A 168 -6.05 13.05 -9.99
C ILE A 168 -4.53 13.01 -10.12
N ILE A 169 -3.96 13.63 -11.16
CA ILE A 169 -2.51 13.69 -11.38
C ILE A 169 -1.81 14.30 -10.16
N ALA A 170 -2.35 15.39 -9.62
CA ALA A 170 -1.74 16.10 -8.50
C ALA A 170 -1.65 15.25 -7.22
N ARG A 171 -2.44 14.18 -7.09
CA ARG A 171 -2.50 13.27 -5.94
C ARG A 171 -1.79 11.94 -6.18
N ALA A 172 -1.16 11.78 -7.34
CA ALA A 172 -0.48 10.54 -7.71
C ALA A 172 0.77 10.32 -6.85
N CYS A 173 0.87 9.14 -6.26
CA CYS A 173 2.05 8.64 -5.56
C CYS A 173 2.93 7.86 -6.54
N THR A 174 4.21 8.20 -6.64
CA THR A 174 5.15 7.53 -7.55
C THR A 174 6.26 6.84 -6.77
N ALA A 175 6.46 5.54 -7.03
CA ALA A 175 7.55 4.76 -6.42
C ALA A 175 8.03 3.68 -7.40
N GLY A 176 9.36 3.58 -7.60
CA GLY A 176 9.96 2.54 -8.44
C GLY A 176 9.45 2.55 -9.90
N GLY A 177 9.11 3.71 -10.45
CA GLY A 177 8.54 3.84 -11.79
C GLY A 177 7.03 3.54 -11.90
N ARG A 178 6.40 3.07 -10.81
CA ARG A 178 4.95 2.84 -10.72
C ARG A 178 4.24 4.06 -10.17
N VAL A 179 3.00 4.26 -10.62
CA VAL A 179 2.09 5.28 -10.11
C VAL A 179 0.87 4.62 -9.51
N ASN A 180 0.46 5.07 -8.32
CA ASN A 180 -0.79 4.70 -7.70
C ASN A 180 -1.36 5.90 -6.91
N TRP A 181 -2.54 5.76 -6.33
CA TRP A 181 -3.17 6.75 -5.48
C TRP A 181 -3.57 6.10 -4.16
N VAL A 182 -3.76 6.93 -3.13
CA VAL A 182 -4.37 6.48 -1.88
C VAL A 182 -5.86 6.79 -1.96
N GLY A 183 -6.67 5.76 -1.74
CA GLY A 183 -8.12 5.80 -1.79
C GLY A 183 -8.76 5.28 -0.51
N LEU A 184 -10.08 5.09 -0.58
CA LEU A 184 -10.85 4.37 0.42
C LEU A 184 -11.21 3.01 -0.17
N GLU A 185 -10.82 1.96 0.52
CA GLU A 185 -11.07 0.57 0.12
C GLU A 185 -11.98 -0.09 1.18
N LEU A 186 -12.95 -0.87 0.73
CA LEU A 186 -13.84 -1.62 1.60
C LEU A 186 -13.25 -3.01 1.83
N VAL A 187 -12.80 -3.29 3.05
CA VAL A 187 -12.17 -4.57 3.40
C VAL A 187 -13.20 -5.49 4.07
N ASP A 188 -13.21 -6.75 3.65
CA ASP A 188 -14.13 -7.82 4.08
C ASP A 188 -15.62 -7.44 4.02
N GLU A 189 -15.98 -6.52 3.13
CA GLU A 189 -17.32 -5.91 3.03
C GLU A 189 -17.82 -5.26 4.33
N LYS A 190 -16.91 -4.97 5.28
CA LYS A 190 -17.26 -4.63 6.67
C LYS A 190 -16.81 -3.25 7.09
N TYR A 191 -15.62 -2.83 6.66
CA TYR A 191 -15.06 -1.56 7.11
C TYR A 191 -14.26 -0.89 6.01
N TRP A 192 -14.42 0.43 5.93
CA TRP A 192 -13.60 1.26 5.07
C TRP A 192 -12.22 1.45 5.67
N THR A 193 -11.20 1.51 4.84
CA THR A 193 -9.83 1.81 5.25
C THR A 193 -9.11 2.63 4.19
N VAL A 194 -8.08 3.35 4.62
CA VAL A 194 -7.24 4.18 3.76
C VAL A 194 -6.09 3.31 3.24
N LEU A 195 -6.12 2.95 1.96
CA LEU A 195 -5.14 2.07 1.32
C LEU A 195 -4.73 2.61 -0.06
N PRO A 196 -3.58 2.16 -0.60
CA PRO A 196 -3.33 2.30 -2.03
C PRO A 196 -4.48 1.68 -2.84
N MET A 197 -4.88 2.32 -3.94
CA MET A 197 -5.98 1.81 -4.77
C MET A 197 -5.65 0.41 -5.28
N GLY A 198 -6.65 -0.47 -5.19
CA GLY A 198 -6.56 -1.87 -5.60
C GLY A 198 -6.52 -2.09 -7.11
N GLY A 199 -6.54 -3.36 -7.50
CA GLY A 199 -6.52 -3.79 -8.90
C GLY A 199 -7.89 -3.81 -9.60
N GLY A 200 -8.98 -3.47 -8.91
CA GLY A 200 -10.33 -3.46 -9.48
C GLY A 200 -10.56 -2.34 -10.50
N LEU A 201 -11.54 -2.51 -11.39
CA LEU A 201 -11.86 -1.49 -12.40
C LEU A 201 -12.66 -0.32 -11.82
N GLY A 202 -13.56 -0.57 -10.87
CA GLY A 202 -14.49 0.44 -10.35
C GLY A 202 -13.87 1.38 -9.32
N GLU A 203 -13.03 0.82 -8.47
CA GLU A 203 -12.46 1.37 -7.26
C GLU A 203 -10.94 1.51 -7.34
N GLY A 204 -10.31 0.82 -8.30
CA GLY A 204 -8.86 0.65 -8.38
C GLY A 204 -8.15 1.52 -9.41
N TYR A 205 -6.82 1.40 -9.43
CA TYR A 205 -5.95 2.14 -10.36
C TYR A 205 -6.20 1.83 -11.85
N PRO A 206 -6.68 0.63 -12.28
CA PRO A 206 -7.03 0.40 -13.69
C PRO A 206 -8.16 1.28 -14.19
N GLY A 207 -9.16 1.58 -13.36
CA GLY A 207 -10.24 2.51 -13.71
C GLY A 207 -9.73 3.93 -13.96
N VAL A 208 -8.83 4.40 -13.08
CA VAL A 208 -8.16 5.69 -13.25
C VAL A 208 -7.31 5.72 -14.51
N ALA A 209 -6.52 4.67 -14.76
CA ALA A 209 -5.72 4.55 -15.97
C ALA A 209 -6.60 4.58 -17.24
N LEU A 210 -7.73 3.86 -17.24
CA LEU A 210 -8.66 3.84 -18.36
C LEU A 210 -9.27 5.23 -18.61
N PHE A 211 -9.69 5.93 -17.55
CA PHE A 211 -10.19 7.30 -17.64
C PHE A 211 -9.15 8.24 -18.26
N LEU A 212 -7.92 8.23 -17.75
CA LEU A 212 -6.83 9.08 -18.22
C LEU A 212 -6.45 8.78 -19.68
N ALA A 213 -6.37 7.50 -20.05
CA ALA A 213 -6.05 7.08 -21.41
C ALA A 213 -7.15 7.50 -22.41
N GLN A 214 -8.42 7.35 -22.01
CA GLN A 214 -9.56 7.78 -22.82
C GLN A 214 -9.60 9.30 -22.97
N LEU A 215 -9.28 10.05 -21.90
CA LEU A 215 -9.19 11.51 -21.96
C LEU A 215 -8.04 11.96 -22.86
N ALA A 216 -6.90 11.27 -22.83
CA ALA A 216 -5.78 11.52 -23.73
C ALA A 216 -6.17 11.34 -25.21
N GLU A 217 -6.91 10.28 -25.54
CA GLU A 217 -7.43 10.04 -26.90
C GLU A 217 -8.36 11.18 -27.37
N LEU A 218 -9.20 11.72 -26.49
CA LEU A 218 -10.15 12.78 -26.83
C LEU A 218 -9.51 14.18 -26.90
N THR A 219 -8.47 14.44 -26.09
CA THR A 219 -7.88 15.78 -25.95
C THR A 219 -6.55 15.94 -26.67
N GLY A 220 -5.87 14.85 -27.02
CA GLY A 220 -4.51 14.86 -27.54
C GLY A 220 -3.44 15.28 -26.53
N ILE A 221 -3.75 15.27 -25.23
CA ILE A 221 -2.84 15.70 -24.18
C ILE A 221 -2.02 14.51 -23.65
N ASP A 222 -0.72 14.47 -23.99
CA ASP A 222 0.15 13.32 -23.72
C ASP A 222 0.37 13.02 -22.24
N ARG A 223 0.37 14.03 -21.36
CA ARG A 223 0.58 13.81 -19.90
C ARG A 223 -0.44 12.85 -19.28
N TYR A 224 -1.67 12.78 -19.82
CA TYR A 224 -2.69 11.85 -19.35
C TYR A 224 -2.36 10.41 -19.77
N ARG A 225 -1.92 10.24 -21.03
CA ARG A 225 -1.46 8.96 -21.58
C ARG A 225 -0.24 8.43 -20.82
N ASP A 226 0.74 9.30 -20.55
CA ASP A 226 1.96 8.94 -19.83
C ASP A 226 1.65 8.43 -18.41
N LEU A 227 0.76 9.12 -17.70
CA LEU A 227 0.41 8.71 -16.34
C LEU A 227 -0.42 7.42 -16.34
N ALA A 228 -1.34 7.23 -17.30
CA ALA A 228 -2.07 5.98 -17.46
C ALA A 228 -1.13 4.78 -17.69
N GLY A 229 -0.11 4.95 -18.55
CA GLY A 229 0.90 3.93 -18.80
C GLY A 229 1.73 3.60 -17.56
N LYS A 230 2.11 4.61 -16.77
CA LYS A 230 2.81 4.39 -15.48
C LYS A 230 1.93 3.70 -14.45
N ALA A 231 0.64 4.04 -14.39
CA ALA A 231 -0.30 3.41 -13.47
C ALA A 231 -0.52 1.92 -13.79
N ILE A 232 -0.67 1.57 -15.06
CA ILE A 232 -0.92 0.17 -15.47
C ILE A 232 0.34 -0.71 -15.47
N SER A 233 1.53 -0.13 -15.27
CA SER A 233 2.80 -0.88 -15.27
C SER A 233 2.89 -1.98 -14.21
N GLY A 234 2.08 -1.90 -13.14
CA GLY A 234 1.98 -2.95 -12.12
C GLY A 234 1.03 -4.09 -12.45
N LEU A 235 0.19 -3.96 -13.48
CA LEU A 235 -0.85 -4.94 -13.82
C LEU A 235 -0.29 -6.34 -14.14
N PRO A 236 0.80 -6.50 -14.92
CA PRO A 236 1.35 -7.84 -15.19
C PRO A 236 1.76 -8.57 -13.90
N SER A 237 2.40 -7.87 -12.96
CA SER A 237 2.80 -8.47 -11.68
C SER A 237 1.58 -8.86 -10.82
N LEU A 238 0.49 -8.09 -10.88
CA LEU A 238 -0.74 -8.45 -10.19
C LEU A 238 -1.34 -9.74 -10.77
N VAL A 239 -1.41 -9.85 -12.10
CA VAL A 239 -1.94 -11.04 -12.78
C VAL A 239 -1.08 -12.27 -12.46
N SER A 240 0.26 -12.16 -12.54
CA SER A 240 1.15 -13.26 -12.16
C SER A 240 1.01 -13.67 -10.69
N ALA A 241 0.72 -12.74 -9.78
CA ALA A 241 0.47 -13.06 -8.38
C ALA A 241 -0.85 -13.82 -8.19
N LEU A 242 -1.90 -13.43 -8.92
CA LEU A 242 -3.20 -14.12 -8.91
C LEU A 242 -3.10 -15.52 -9.53
N GLU A 243 -2.28 -15.70 -10.56
CA GLU A 243 -2.02 -17.02 -11.16
C GLU A 243 -1.25 -17.95 -10.22
N ALA A 244 -0.34 -17.40 -9.42
CA ALA A 244 0.45 -18.15 -8.45
C ALA A 244 -0.34 -18.53 -7.18
N ASP A 245 -1.42 -17.81 -6.88
CA ASP A 245 -2.21 -17.96 -5.65
C ASP A 245 -3.72 -18.11 -5.96
N PRO A 246 -4.23 -19.35 -6.01
CA PRO A 246 -5.64 -19.62 -6.25
C PRO A 246 -6.59 -19.01 -5.22
N GLU A 247 -6.19 -18.88 -3.96
CA GLU A 247 -7.03 -18.29 -2.92
C GLU A 247 -7.20 -16.78 -3.16
N LEU A 248 -6.12 -16.11 -3.56
CA LEU A 248 -6.16 -14.70 -3.95
C LEU A 248 -7.04 -14.48 -5.19
N ALA A 249 -6.95 -15.36 -6.18
CA ALA A 249 -7.79 -15.30 -7.38
C ALA A 249 -9.28 -15.51 -7.07
N GLU A 250 -9.60 -16.44 -6.17
CA GLU A 250 -10.97 -16.67 -5.71
C GLU A 250 -11.52 -15.46 -4.95
N ALA A 251 -10.70 -14.87 -4.07
CA ALA A 251 -11.07 -13.67 -3.32
C ALA A 251 -11.33 -12.45 -4.23
N ALA A 252 -10.58 -12.31 -5.32
CA ALA A 252 -10.81 -11.26 -6.32
C ALA A 252 -12.16 -11.42 -7.04
N GLY A 253 -12.59 -12.67 -7.27
CA GLY A 253 -13.88 -13.00 -7.87
C GLY A 253 -14.04 -12.57 -9.34
N PRO A 254 -15.13 -12.99 -10.01
CA PRO A 254 -15.31 -12.80 -11.46
C PRO A 254 -15.95 -11.46 -11.84
N GLY A 255 -16.12 -10.52 -10.91
CA GLY A 255 -16.93 -9.31 -11.12
C GLY A 255 -16.37 -8.35 -12.18
N GLY A 256 -17.27 -7.59 -12.81
CA GLY A 256 -16.93 -6.68 -13.91
C GLY A 256 -16.43 -5.31 -13.47
N LEU A 257 -16.85 -4.80 -12.31
CA LEU A 257 -16.30 -3.59 -11.71
C LEU A 257 -15.35 -3.95 -10.56
N LEU A 258 -15.83 -4.84 -9.69
CA LEU A 258 -15.11 -5.40 -8.55
C LEU A 258 -14.74 -6.85 -8.89
N GLY A 259 -13.57 -7.07 -9.50
CA GLY A 259 -13.06 -8.41 -9.80
C GLY A 259 -12.35 -8.57 -11.15
N LEU A 260 -12.02 -9.82 -11.48
CA LEU A 260 -11.15 -10.19 -12.60
C LEU A 260 -11.74 -9.83 -13.98
N GLY A 261 -13.06 -9.81 -14.11
CA GLY A 261 -13.71 -9.37 -15.35
C GLY A 261 -13.42 -7.90 -15.66
N GLY A 262 -13.36 -7.06 -14.62
CA GLY A 262 -12.97 -5.66 -14.74
C GLY A 262 -11.49 -5.48 -15.09
N VAL A 263 -10.63 -6.31 -14.52
CA VAL A 263 -9.20 -6.35 -14.83
C VAL A 263 -8.98 -6.66 -16.31
N ALA A 264 -9.59 -7.72 -16.82
CA ALA A 264 -9.50 -8.12 -18.22
C ALA A 264 -10.06 -7.03 -19.16
N TYR A 265 -11.19 -6.42 -18.81
CA TYR A 265 -11.74 -5.30 -19.58
C TYR A 265 -10.80 -4.10 -19.63
N ALA A 266 -10.21 -3.72 -18.48
CA ALA A 266 -9.26 -2.63 -18.40
C ALA A 266 -8.03 -2.92 -19.26
N ALA A 267 -7.45 -4.12 -19.15
CA ALA A 267 -6.30 -4.56 -19.93
C ALA A 267 -6.58 -4.48 -21.44
N ALA A 268 -7.71 -5.04 -21.90
CA ALA A 268 -8.10 -5.01 -23.30
C ALA A 268 -8.31 -3.59 -23.85
N ARG A 269 -8.94 -2.71 -23.08
CA ARG A 269 -9.15 -1.31 -23.49
C ARG A 269 -7.85 -0.51 -23.49
N LEU A 270 -7.03 -0.68 -22.47
CA LEU A 270 -5.75 0.01 -22.31
C LEU A 270 -4.71 -0.46 -23.33
N ALA A 271 -4.73 -1.74 -23.74
CA ALA A 271 -3.89 -2.25 -24.81
C ALA A 271 -4.03 -1.45 -26.09
N ARG A 272 -5.28 -1.15 -26.48
CA ARG A 272 -5.58 -0.32 -27.65
C ARG A 272 -5.29 1.16 -27.39
N LEU A 273 -5.73 1.69 -26.25
CA LEU A 273 -5.62 3.12 -25.98
C LEU A 273 -4.18 3.59 -25.82
N LEU A 274 -3.28 2.73 -25.32
CA LEU A 274 -1.87 3.03 -25.01
C LEU A 274 -0.89 2.41 -26.00
N ASP A 275 -1.36 1.75 -27.06
CA ASP A 275 -0.53 1.01 -28.03
C ASP A 275 0.37 -0.04 -27.35
N ARG A 276 -0.20 -0.80 -26.41
CA ARG A 276 0.47 -1.81 -25.58
C ARG A 276 -0.17 -3.20 -25.79
N PRO A 277 0.10 -3.87 -26.92
CA PRO A 277 -0.52 -5.16 -27.23
C PRO A 277 -0.17 -6.26 -26.23
N ASP A 278 0.95 -6.13 -25.51
CA ASP A 278 1.39 -7.03 -24.44
C ASP A 278 0.39 -7.11 -23.28
N LEU A 279 -0.47 -6.10 -23.09
CA LEU A 279 -1.54 -6.17 -22.09
C LEU A 279 -2.64 -7.18 -22.47
N LEU A 280 -2.73 -7.61 -23.73
CA LEU A 280 -3.69 -8.63 -24.15
C LEU A 280 -3.27 -10.05 -23.73
N ASP A 281 -1.99 -10.27 -23.46
CA ASP A 281 -1.48 -11.56 -22.98
C ASP A 281 -1.92 -11.84 -21.52
N LEU A 282 -2.53 -10.84 -20.86
CA LEU A 282 -3.06 -10.93 -19.50
C LEU A 282 -4.54 -11.36 -19.44
N CYS A 283 -5.20 -11.50 -20.58
CA CYS A 283 -6.63 -11.83 -20.72
C CYS A 283 -6.84 -13.27 -21.18
#